data_AF-A0A382S1B7-F1
#
_entry.id   AF-A0A382S1B7-F1
#
_cell.length_a   1.000
_cell.length_b   1.000
_cell.length_c   1.000
_cell.angle_alpha   90.00
_cell.angle_beta   90.00
_cell.angle_gamma   90.00
#
_symmetry.space_group_name_H-M   'P 1'
#
loop_
_entity.id
_entity.type
_entity.pdbx_description
1 polymer ?
#
loop_
_entity_poly.entity_id
_entity_poly.type
_entity_poly.pdbx_seq_one_letter_code
_entity_poly.pdbx_strand_id
1 'polypeptide(L)'
;MRLSRDLHVTFAKQFDFSGIMLDGLAASGIRGIRLNLEAGVNVEFCDSSRMATETIAGNLEMNGIKSKIYNERVEDLLQDRKYDWIDIDPFGTPAPYLKAALKGLRNGGILGIAATDTAVLCGAKPSICK
;
A
#
# COMPACT_ATOMS: atom_id res chain seq x y z
N MET A 1 13.23 4.91 1.48
CA MET A 1 12.04 4.90 2.37
C MET A 1 12.16 3.93 3.57
N ARG A 2 13.31 3.81 4.25
CA ARG A 2 13.45 2.89 5.41
C ARG A 2 12.60 3.35 6.61
N LEU A 3 12.81 4.59 7.05
CA LEU A 3 12.11 5.17 8.21
C LEU A 3 10.58 5.16 8.05
N SER A 4 10.06 5.48 6.87
CA SER A 4 8.62 5.41 6.58
C SER A 4 8.04 4.01 6.86
N ARG A 5 8.77 2.95 6.48
CA ARG A 5 8.34 1.56 6.75
C ARG A 5 8.50 1.18 8.21
N ASP A 6 9.54 1.65 8.89
CA ASP A 6 9.72 1.43 10.34
C ASP A 6 8.57 2.06 11.14
N LEU A 7 8.16 3.28 10.78
CA LEU A 7 6.99 3.93 11.37
C LEU A 7 5.71 3.16 11.09
N HIS A 8 5.55 2.62 9.88
CA HIS A 8 4.37 1.83 9.51
C HIS A 8 4.23 0.55 10.36
N VAL A 9 5.34 -0.19 10.53
CA VAL A 9 5.38 -1.37 11.41
C VAL A 9 5.12 -0.97 12.86
N THR A 10 5.71 0.13 13.33
CA THR A 10 5.52 0.60 14.71
C THR A 10 4.07 1.00 14.97
N PHE A 11 3.41 1.65 14.01
CA PHE A 11 2.00 1.99 14.06
C PHE A 11 1.12 0.73 14.09
N ALA A 12 1.37 -0.24 13.20
CA ALA A 12 0.62 -1.50 13.16
C ALA A 12 0.67 -2.26 14.50
N LYS A 13 1.79 -2.16 15.23
CA LYS A 13 1.95 -2.78 16.56
C LYS A 13 1.15 -2.12 17.68
N GLN A 14 0.60 -0.92 17.48
CA GLN A 14 -0.13 -0.20 18.53
C GLN A 14 -1.56 -0.71 18.75
N PHE A 15 -2.11 -1.47 17.81
CA PHE A 15 -3.48 -1.98 17.90
C PHE A 15 -3.55 -3.41 17.40
N ASP A 16 -4.50 -4.17 17.96
CA ASP A 16 -4.75 -5.55 17.57
C ASP A 16 -5.57 -5.55 16.27
N PHE A 17 -4.87 -5.48 15.13
CA PHE A 17 -5.49 -5.45 13.82
C PHE A 17 -5.93 -6.85 13.38
N SER A 18 -7.24 -7.05 13.27
CA SER A 18 -7.83 -8.21 12.60
C SER A 18 -8.44 -7.81 11.27
N GLY A 19 -7.94 -8.34 10.15
CA GLY A 19 -8.47 -8.00 8.83
C GLY A 19 -7.48 -8.29 7.72
N ILE A 20 -7.79 -7.81 6.52
CA ILE A 20 -6.89 -7.88 5.37
C ILE A 20 -6.42 -6.48 5.03
N MET A 21 -5.10 -6.33 4.96
CA MET A 21 -4.42 -5.13 4.49
C MET A 21 -4.00 -5.29 3.02
N LEU A 22 -4.18 -4.24 2.22
CA LEU A 22 -3.69 -4.18 0.83
C LEU A 22 -2.45 -3.28 0.75
N ASP A 23 -1.32 -3.83 0.33
CA ASP A 23 -0.17 -3.08 -0.19
C ASP A 23 -0.44 -2.75 -1.67
N GLY A 24 -0.99 -1.55 -1.92
CA GLY A 24 -1.66 -1.22 -3.19
C GLY A 24 -0.73 -0.80 -4.33
N LEU A 25 0.52 -0.45 -4.03
CA LEU A 25 1.55 -0.07 -5.01
C LEU A 25 2.87 -0.72 -4.59
N ALA A 26 2.83 -2.06 -4.53
CA ALA A 26 3.75 -2.84 -3.72
C ALA A 26 5.21 -2.83 -4.19
N ALA A 27 5.48 -2.61 -5.48
CA ALA A 27 6.80 -2.69 -6.08
C ALA A 27 7.52 -4.02 -5.74
N SER A 28 8.47 -4.01 -4.79
CA SER A 28 9.14 -5.25 -4.34
C SER A 28 8.35 -6.02 -3.28
N GLY A 29 7.25 -5.48 -2.76
CA GLY A 29 6.45 -6.03 -1.65
C GLY A 29 7.05 -5.77 -0.27
N ILE A 30 8.15 -5.02 -0.17
CA ILE A 30 8.89 -4.87 1.08
C ILE A 30 8.06 -4.27 2.23
N ARG A 31 7.08 -3.41 1.94
CA ARG A 31 6.23 -2.81 2.98
C ARG A 31 5.28 -3.86 3.57
N GLY A 32 4.50 -4.54 2.72
CA GLY A 32 3.62 -5.62 3.16
C GLY A 32 4.35 -6.81 3.78
N ILE A 33 5.50 -7.22 3.24
CA ILE A 33 6.32 -8.31 3.80
C ILE A 33 6.75 -8.00 5.24
N ARG A 34 7.23 -6.77 5.49
CA ARG A 34 7.62 -6.35 6.85
C ARG A 34 6.43 -6.28 7.79
N LEU A 35 5.28 -5.77 7.34
CA LEU A 35 4.07 -5.75 8.16
C LEU A 35 3.63 -7.17 8.54
N ASN A 36 3.74 -8.13 7.61
CA ASN A 36 3.43 -9.52 7.88
C ASN A 36 4.39 -10.14 8.91
N LEU A 37 5.70 -10.04 8.67
CA LEU A 37 6.71 -10.68 9.53
C LEU A 37 6.85 -10.01 10.89
N GLU A 38 6.85 -8.68 10.93
CA GLU A 38 7.19 -7.92 12.13
C GLU A 38 5.96 -7.56 12.97
N ALA A 39 4.78 -7.48 12.39
CA ALA A 39 3.53 -7.08 13.07
C ALA A 39 2.38 -8.08 12.91
N GLY A 40 2.57 -9.22 12.23
CA GLY A 40 1.53 -10.25 12.09
C GLY A 40 0.35 -9.85 11.21
N VAL A 41 0.47 -8.78 10.43
CA VAL A 41 -0.61 -8.28 9.58
C VAL A 41 -0.84 -9.24 8.41
N ASN A 42 -2.10 -9.60 8.15
CA ASN A 42 -2.45 -10.33 6.93
C ASN A 42 -2.50 -9.35 5.75
N VAL A 43 -1.53 -9.48 4.84
CA VAL A 43 -1.34 -8.55 3.73
C VAL A 43 -1.59 -9.26 2.41
N GLU A 44 -2.30 -8.62 1.48
CA GLU A 44 -2.34 -8.93 0.06
C GLU A 44 -1.61 -7.83 -0.74
N PHE A 45 -1.07 -8.16 -1.90
CA PHE A 45 -0.20 -7.28 -2.68
C PHE A 45 -0.80 -6.95 -4.04
N CYS A 46 -0.67 -5.71 -4.49
CA CYS A 46 -1.06 -5.29 -5.83
C CYS A 46 0.04 -4.46 -6.48
N ASP A 47 0.36 -4.76 -7.74
CA ASP A 47 1.17 -3.89 -8.58
C ASP A 47 0.80 -4.07 -10.06
N SER A 48 0.74 -2.96 -10.80
CA SER A 48 0.43 -2.99 -12.24
C SER A 48 1.58 -3.57 -13.09
N SER A 49 2.80 -3.55 -12.57
CA SER A 49 3.98 -4.10 -13.26
C SER A 49 4.10 -5.60 -13.04
N ARG A 50 4.10 -6.37 -14.13
CA ARG A 50 4.33 -7.82 -14.06
C ARG A 50 5.66 -8.15 -13.39
N MET A 51 6.71 -7.39 -13.72
CA MET A 51 8.04 -7.53 -13.11
C MET A 51 7.99 -7.31 -11.58
N ALA A 52 7.18 -6.35 -11.12
CA ALA A 52 6.97 -6.13 -9.69
C ALA A 52 6.29 -7.34 -9.05
N THR A 53 5.21 -7.86 -9.66
CA THR A 53 4.52 -9.04 -9.12
C THR A 53 5.36 -10.32 -9.10
N GLU A 54 6.21 -10.53 -10.11
CA GLU A 54 7.19 -11.63 -10.12
C GLU A 54 8.25 -11.43 -9.02
N THR A 55 8.70 -10.20 -8.79
CA THR A 55 9.61 -9.85 -7.69
C THR A 55 8.98 -10.07 -6.33
N ILE A 56 7.71 -9.69 -6.15
CA ILE A 56 6.95 -9.93 -4.92
C ILE A 56 6.85 -11.43 -4.66
N ALA A 57 6.54 -12.24 -5.68
CA ALA A 57 6.45 -13.69 -5.53
C ALA A 57 7.75 -14.31 -5.03
N GLY A 58 8.89 -13.95 -5.65
CA GLY A 58 10.21 -14.41 -5.22
C GLY A 58 10.55 -13.95 -3.79
N ASN A 59 10.24 -12.70 -3.45
CA ASN A 59 10.49 -12.19 -2.09
C ASN A 59 9.60 -12.88 -1.04
N LEU A 60 8.34 -13.18 -1.36
CA LEU A 60 7.46 -13.93 -0.47
C LEU A 60 7.97 -15.35 -0.23
N GLU A 61 8.43 -16.04 -1.28
CA GLU A 61 9.04 -17.36 -1.19
C GLU A 61 10.29 -17.34 -0.30
N MET A 62 11.19 -16.38 -0.52
CA MET A 62 12.41 -16.20 0.30
C MET A 62 12.12 -15.96 1.79
N ASN A 63 10.93 -15.45 2.13
CA ASN A 63 10.51 -15.19 3.50
C ASN A 63 9.51 -16.22 4.04
N GLY A 64 9.16 -17.26 3.28
CA GLY A 64 8.21 -18.30 3.69
C GLY A 64 6.77 -17.81 3.85
N ILE A 65 6.38 -16.71 3.17
CA ILE A 65 5.06 -16.09 3.30
C ILE A 65 4.14 -16.58 2.18
N LYS A 66 2.91 -16.96 2.52
CA LYS A 66 1.86 -17.25 1.54
C LYS A 66 0.83 -16.12 1.55
N SER A 67 0.74 -15.40 0.43
CA SER A 67 -0.18 -14.28 0.25
C SER A 67 -0.64 -14.18 -1.21
N LYS A 68 -1.74 -13.46 -1.45
CA LYS A 68 -2.22 -13.16 -2.80
C LYS A 68 -1.47 -11.98 -3.39
N ILE A 69 -1.18 -12.09 -4.69
CA ILE A 69 -0.54 -11.06 -5.50
C ILE A 69 -1.44 -10.78 -6.69
N TYR A 70 -1.75 -9.51 -6.93
CA TYR A 70 -2.59 -9.04 -8.02
C TYR A 70 -1.72 -8.25 -9.01
N ASN A 71 -1.65 -8.71 -10.27
CA ASN A 71 -1.00 -7.96 -11.34
C ASN A 71 -2.02 -7.10 -12.10
N GLU A 72 -2.46 -6.02 -11.46
CA GLU A 72 -3.56 -5.17 -11.92
C GLU A 72 -3.30 -3.72 -11.50
N ARG A 73 -4.06 -2.77 -12.05
CA ARG A 73 -4.09 -1.42 -11.48
C ARG A 73 -4.87 -1.46 -10.17
N VAL A 74 -4.36 -0.79 -9.13
CA VAL A 74 -5.00 -0.79 -7.81
C VAL A 74 -6.41 -0.21 -7.86
N GLU A 75 -6.66 0.75 -8.74
CA GLU A 75 -7.98 1.35 -8.92
C GLU A 75 -9.03 0.36 -9.43
N ASP A 76 -8.61 -0.59 -10.27
CA ASP A 76 -9.45 -1.63 -10.86
C ASP A 76 -9.75 -2.70 -9.80
N LEU A 77 -8.71 -3.18 -9.10
CA LEU A 77 -8.85 -4.13 -8.00
C LEU A 77 -9.83 -3.65 -6.92
N LEU A 78 -9.79 -2.37 -6.59
CA LEU A 78 -10.64 -1.74 -5.57
C LEU A 78 -12.05 -1.41 -6.05
N GLN A 79 -12.41 -1.69 -7.32
CA GLN A 79 -13.81 -1.65 -7.74
C GLN A 79 -14.59 -2.84 -7.18
N ASP A 80 -13.95 -4.01 -7.13
CA ASP A 80 -14.61 -5.29 -6.85
C ASP A 80 -14.24 -5.87 -5.48
N ARG A 81 -13.18 -5.36 -4.85
CA ARG A 81 -12.70 -5.83 -3.55
C ARG A 81 -12.71 -4.75 -2.50
N LYS A 82 -12.89 -5.18 -1.25
CA LYS A 82 -12.80 -4.31 -0.08
C LYS A 82 -11.83 -4.83 0.97
N TYR A 83 -11.09 -3.91 1.57
CA TYR A 83 -10.05 -4.17 2.57
C TYR A 83 -10.31 -3.40 3.86
N ASP A 84 -9.78 -3.93 4.97
CA ASP A 84 -9.85 -3.29 6.29
C ASP A 84 -8.74 -2.25 6.46
N TRP A 85 -7.65 -2.40 5.69
CA TRP A 85 -6.56 -1.45 5.59
C TRP A 85 -6.07 -1.36 4.15
N ILE A 86 -5.91 -0.17 3.60
CA ILE A 86 -5.29 0.07 2.29
C ILE A 86 -4.09 1.00 2.47
N ASP A 87 -2.95 0.68 1.87
CA ASP A 87 -1.80 1.59 1.77
C ASP A 87 -1.54 1.98 0.31
N ILE A 88 -1.46 3.29 0.07
CA ILE A 88 -1.17 3.88 -1.24
C ILE A 88 0.11 4.71 -1.13
N ASP A 89 1.22 4.17 -1.65
CA ASP A 89 2.57 4.78 -1.65
C ASP A 89 3.08 5.01 -3.08
N PRO A 90 2.58 6.02 -3.81
CA PRO A 90 2.91 6.27 -5.20
C PRO A 90 4.21 7.07 -5.36
N PHE A 91 4.77 6.99 -6.57
CA PHE A 91 5.72 8.00 -7.03
C PHE A 91 4.97 9.30 -7.39
N GLY A 92 5.19 10.36 -6.63
CA GLY A 92 4.52 11.65 -6.76
C GLY A 92 3.22 11.73 -5.98
N THR A 93 2.14 12.09 -6.68
CA THR A 93 0.85 12.43 -6.06
C THR A 93 -0.04 11.19 -5.86
N PRO A 94 -0.77 11.09 -4.73
CA PRO A 94 -1.76 10.03 -4.52
C PRO A 94 -3.13 10.35 -5.10
N ALA A 95 -3.37 11.58 -5.56
CA ALA A 95 -4.70 12.05 -5.97
C ALA A 95 -5.46 11.12 -6.94
N PRO A 96 -4.83 10.50 -7.96
CA PRO A 96 -5.53 9.59 -8.88
C PRO A 96 -6.15 8.36 -8.19
N TYR A 97 -5.57 7.90 -7.08
CA TYR A 97 -5.94 6.65 -6.42
C TYR A 97 -6.98 6.84 -5.32
N LEU A 98 -7.11 8.06 -4.77
CA LEU A 98 -7.91 8.33 -3.58
C LEU A 98 -9.38 7.90 -3.72
N LYS A 99 -9.98 8.14 -4.88
CA LYS A 99 -11.39 7.76 -5.12
C LYS A 99 -11.60 6.25 -5.02
N ALA A 100 -10.70 5.48 -5.64
CA ALA A 100 -10.77 4.03 -5.60
C ALA A 100 -10.44 3.49 -4.21
N ALA A 101 -9.41 4.03 -3.56
CA ALA A 101 -9.03 3.72 -2.18
C ALA A 101 -10.20 3.89 -1.21
N LEU A 102 -10.90 5.02 -1.25
CA LEU A 102 -12.06 5.27 -0.40
C LEU A 102 -13.24 4.32 -0.70
N LYS A 103 -13.47 3.96 -1.97
CA LYS A 103 -14.54 3.02 -2.36
C LYS A 103 -14.23 1.59 -1.89
N GLY A 104 -12.97 1.18 -1.99
CA GLY A 104 -12.48 -0.13 -1.59
C GLY A 104 -12.21 -0.26 -0.09
N LEU A 105 -12.17 0.84 0.66
CA LEU A 105 -12.00 0.78 2.12
C LEU A 105 -13.31 0.37 2.80
N ARG A 106 -13.24 -0.55 3.76
CA ARG A 106 -14.37 -0.87 4.64
C ARG A 106 -14.63 0.26 5.63
N ASN A 107 -15.87 0.38 6.07
CA ASN A 107 -16.25 1.38 7.08
C ASN A 107 -15.45 1.13 8.38
N GLY A 108 -14.82 2.18 8.91
CA GLY A 108 -13.93 2.08 10.07
C GLY A 108 -12.54 1.52 9.77
N GLY A 109 -12.20 1.29 8.50
CA GLY A 109 -10.88 0.84 8.07
C GLY A 109 -9.81 1.92 8.11
N ILE A 110 -8.57 1.51 7.85
CA ILE A 110 -7.38 2.36 7.88
C ILE A 110 -6.91 2.67 6.46
N LEU A 111 -6.67 3.95 6.16
CA LEU A 111 -6.09 4.36 4.88
C LEU A 111 -4.72 5.02 5.10
N GLY A 112 -3.67 4.33 4.67
CA GLY A 112 -2.31 4.86 4.60
C GLY A 112 -2.05 5.54 3.26
N ILE A 113 -1.52 6.75 3.27
CA ILE A 113 -1.21 7.53 2.06
C ILE A 113 0.19 8.11 2.19
N ALA A 114 1.01 7.96 1.14
CA ALA A 114 2.19 8.77 0.94
C ALA A 114 1.99 9.77 -0.21
N ALA A 115 2.60 10.94 -0.09
CA ALA A 115 2.67 11.93 -1.15
C ALA A 115 4.12 12.42 -1.24
N THR A 116 4.73 12.27 -2.41
CA THR A 116 6.13 12.63 -2.65
C THR A 116 6.29 13.80 -3.63
N ASP A 117 5.18 14.34 -4.13
CA ASP A 117 5.08 15.56 -4.93
C ASP A 117 5.25 16.85 -4.11
N THR A 118 6.26 16.88 -3.24
CA THR A 118 6.53 17.98 -2.30
C THR A 118 6.76 19.32 -2.98
N ALA A 119 7.28 19.35 -4.21
CA ALA A 119 7.41 20.60 -4.97
C ALA A 119 6.06 21.30 -5.20
N VAL A 120 4.98 20.53 -5.37
CA VAL A 120 3.62 21.07 -5.50
C VAL A 120 3.07 21.43 -4.12
N LEU A 121 3.12 20.50 -3.17
CA LEU A 121 2.55 20.66 -1.82
C LEU A 121 3.23 21.75 -0.99
N CYS A 122 4.52 21.99 -1.19
CA CYS A 122 5.29 23.01 -0.47
C CYS A 122 5.37 24.34 -1.24
N GLY A 123 4.53 24.55 -2.25
CA GLY A 123 4.34 25.86 -2.87
C GLY A 123 5.41 26.28 -3.89
N ALA A 124 6.33 25.40 -4.28
CA ALA A 124 7.26 25.69 -5.39
C ALA A 124 6.54 25.69 -6.75
N LYS A 125 5.40 25.01 -6.86
CA LYS A 125 4.50 25.02 -8.03
C LYS A 125 3.05 25.29 -7.64
N PRO A 126 2.72 26.52 -7.17
CA PRO A 126 1.40 26.83 -6.62
C PRO A 126 0.29 26.76 -7.67
N SER A 127 0.61 26.98 -8.95
CA SER A 127 -0.36 26.86 -10.06
C SER A 127 -0.85 25.42 -10.30
N ILE A 128 -0.14 24.41 -9.77
CA ILE A 128 -0.50 22.99 -9.88
C ILE A 128 -1.29 22.53 -8.65
N CYS A 129 -1.04 23.12 -7.47
CA CYS A 129 -1.76 22.82 -6.24
C CYS A 129 -3.12 23.56 -6.23
N LYS A 130 -4.13 22.96 -6.88
CA LYS A 130 -5.50 23.50 -6.99
C LYS A 130 -6.52 22.65 -6.27
#